data_AF-A0A521W9U6-F1
#
_entry.id   AF-A0A521W9U6-F1
#
_cell.length_a   1.000
_cell.length_b   1.000
_cell.length_c   1.000
_cell.angle_alpha   90.00
_cell.angle_beta   90.00
_cell.angle_gamma   90.00
#
_symmetry.space_group_name_H-M   'P 1'
#
loop_
_entity.id
_entity.type
_entity.pdbx_description
1 polymer ?
#
loop_
_entity_poly.entity_id
_entity_poly.type
_entity_poly.pdbx_seq_one_letter_code
_entity_poly.pdbx_strand_id
1 'polypeptide(L)'
;MQEYLAYQHEQGLNGYAATPGNRGALVLVAEQGGASVVTVLSFWESRAAIHGFAGDDIEVARYYPRDAELLTEMPPDVRHYQLADGVGAVAAGAGWRGNGA
;
A
#
# COMPACT_ATOMS: atom_id res chain seq x y z
N MET A 1 8.66 -7.15 10.35
CA MET A 1 8.82 -6.66 8.95
C MET A 1 8.57 -7.74 7.90
N GLN A 2 9.40 -8.78 7.77
CA GLN A 2 9.20 -9.82 6.73
C GLN A 2 7.81 -10.47 6.78
N GLU A 3 7.33 -10.79 7.99
CA GLU A 3 5.97 -11.30 8.19
C GLU A 3 4.89 -10.32 7.71
N TYR A 4 5.01 -9.04 8.07
CA TYR A 4 4.07 -8.02 7.64
C TYR A 4 4.07 -7.83 6.12
N LEU A 5 5.23 -7.90 5.45
CA LEU A 5 5.31 -7.80 3.99
C LEU A 5 4.68 -9.01 3.29
N ALA A 6 4.84 -10.22 3.84
CA ALA A 6 4.17 -11.42 3.33
C ALA A 6 2.65 -11.30 3.49
N TYR A 7 2.20 -10.91 4.69
CA TYR A 7 0.79 -10.67 4.99
C TYR A 7 0.18 -9.61 4.04
N GLN A 8 0.89 -8.50 3.84
CA GLN A 8 0.43 -7.40 3.00
C GLN A 8 0.44 -7.76 1.51
N HIS A 9 1.33 -8.66 1.08
CA HIS A 9 1.27 -9.23 -0.26
C HIS A 9 0.02 -10.09 -0.46
N GLU A 10 -0.28 -10.97 0.50
CA GLU A 10 -1.40 -11.91 0.41
C GLU A 10 -2.77 -11.22 0.48
N GLN A 11 -2.94 -10.29 1.41
CA GLN A 11 -4.24 -9.66 1.69
C GLN A 11 -4.42 -8.35 0.93
N GLY A 12 -3.41 -7.48 0.95
CA GLY A 12 -3.49 -6.16 0.34
C GLY A 12 -3.26 -6.20 -1.17
N LEU A 13 -2.07 -6.65 -1.60
CA LEU A 13 -1.68 -6.61 -3.03
C LEU A 13 -2.60 -7.42 -3.93
N ASN A 14 -3.02 -8.61 -3.50
CA ASN A 14 -4.02 -9.39 -4.25
C ASN A 14 -5.37 -8.69 -4.32
N GLY A 15 -5.80 -8.03 -3.23
CA GLY A 15 -7.05 -7.26 -3.21
C GLY A 15 -7.02 -6.08 -4.19
N TYR A 16 -5.90 -5.34 -4.24
CA TYR A 16 -5.71 -4.29 -5.24
C TYR A 16 -5.76 -4.87 -6.66
N ALA A 17 -4.96 -5.89 -6.94
CA ALA A 17 -4.84 -6.48 -8.27
C ALA A 17 -6.16 -7.09 -8.78
N ALA A 18 -6.99 -7.62 -7.89
CA ALA A 18 -8.29 -8.20 -8.23
C ALA A 18 -9.39 -7.15 -8.46
N THR A 19 -9.18 -5.89 -8.07
CA THR A 19 -10.21 -4.85 -8.20
C THR A 19 -10.20 -4.24 -9.61
N PRO A 20 -11.34 -4.22 -10.33
CA PRO A 20 -11.44 -3.56 -11.63
C PRO A 20 -10.97 -2.10 -11.58
N GLY A 21 -10.14 -1.71 -12.54
CA GLY A 21 -9.57 -0.36 -12.63
C GLY A 21 -8.32 -0.12 -11.79
N ASN A 22 -7.80 -1.12 -11.08
CA ASN A 22 -6.46 -1.05 -10.50
C ASN A 22 -5.38 -1.11 -11.60
N ARG A 23 -4.34 -0.30 -11.46
CA ARG A 23 -3.19 -0.18 -12.38
C ARG A 23 -1.89 -0.70 -11.77
N GLY A 24 -1.97 -1.36 -10.62
CA GLY A 24 -0.85 -1.84 -9.84
C GLY A 24 -0.79 -1.19 -8.46
N ALA A 25 0.03 -1.79 -7.60
CA ALA A 25 0.35 -1.26 -6.30
C ALA A 25 1.82 -1.56 -5.95
N LEU A 26 2.40 -0.68 -5.14
CA LEU A 26 3.76 -0.75 -4.64
C LEU A 26 3.72 -0.74 -3.12
N VAL A 27 4.59 -1.54 -2.51
CA VAL A 27 4.88 -1.48 -1.07
C VAL A 27 6.25 -0.88 -0.91
N LEU A 28 6.32 0.25 -0.24
CA LEU A 28 7.53 0.99 0.06
C LEU A 28 7.84 0.84 1.54
N VAL A 29 9.11 0.68 1.86
CA VAL A 29 9.58 0.62 3.25
C VAL A 29 10.66 1.67 3.43
N ALA A 30 10.55 2.45 4.50
CA ALA A 30 11.54 3.44 4.91
C ALA A 30 11.85 3.28 6.40
N GLU A 31 13.07 3.62 6.82
CA GLU A 31 13.42 3.71 8.24
C GLU A 31 13.25 5.16 8.70
N GLN A 32 12.44 5.40 9.72
CA GLN A 32 12.15 6.73 10.27
C GLN A 32 12.03 6.67 11.78
N GLY A 33 12.78 7.51 12.49
CA GLY A 33 12.67 7.61 13.96
C GLY A 33 12.96 6.32 14.72
N GLY A 34 13.73 5.39 14.13
CA GLY A 34 14.01 4.07 14.72
C GLY A 34 12.92 3.02 14.47
N ALA A 35 11.92 3.33 13.62
CA ALA A 35 10.90 2.40 13.19
C ALA A 35 10.91 2.23 11.66
N SER A 36 10.55 1.04 11.20
CA SER A 36 10.28 0.82 9.79
C SER A 36 8.85 1.25 9.45
N VAL A 37 8.72 2.24 8.57
CA VAL A 37 7.46 2.74 8.05
C VAL A 37 7.15 2.06 6.73
N VAL A 38 5.97 1.45 6.62
CA VAL A 38 5.48 0.87 5.37
C VAL A 38 4.45 1.80 4.75
N THR A 39 4.61 2.11 3.47
CA THR A 39 3.66 2.89 2.68
C THR A 39 3.21 2.06 1.49
N VAL A 40 1.89 2.01 1.28
CA VAL A 40 1.32 1.40 0.08
C VAL A 40 0.93 2.52 -0.88
N LEU A 41 1.43 2.45 -2.11
CA LEU A 41 0.99 3.29 -3.22
C LEU A 41 0.22 2.43 -4.22
N SER A 42 -1.07 2.68 -4.37
CA SER A 42 -1.93 2.01 -5.35
C SER A 42 -2.36 2.98 -6.44
N PHE A 43 -2.34 2.53 -7.69
CA PHE A 43 -2.68 3.33 -8.85
C PHE A 43 -4.03 2.89 -9.42
N TRP A 44 -4.87 3.84 -9.79
CA TRP A 44 -6.26 3.57 -10.16
C TRP A 44 -6.68 4.40 -11.38
N GLU A 45 -7.54 3.82 -12.21
CA GLU A 45 -8.13 4.51 -13.37
C GLU A 45 -9.00 5.71 -13.00
N SER A 46 -9.67 5.64 -11.84
CA SER A 46 -10.59 6.69 -11.38
C SER A 46 -10.88 6.58 -9.89
N ARG A 47 -11.47 7.63 -9.30
CA ARG A 47 -12.00 7.57 -7.93
C ARG A 47 -13.10 6.52 -7.77
N ALA A 48 -13.92 6.29 -8.81
CA ALA A 48 -14.95 5.26 -8.77
C ALA A 48 -14.35 3.84 -8.63
N ALA A 49 -13.21 3.58 -9.27
CA ALA A 49 -12.49 2.32 -9.09
C ALA A 49 -11.94 2.17 -7.65
N ILE A 50 -11.49 3.28 -7.05
CA ILE A 50 -11.06 3.30 -5.64
C ILE A 50 -12.23 2.96 -4.71
N HIS A 51 -13.41 3.55 -4.92
CA HIS A 51 -14.61 3.20 -4.14
C HIS A 51 -14.94 1.71 -4.26
N GLY A 52 -14.75 1.10 -5.43
CA GLY A 52 -14.92 -0.34 -5.62
C GLY A 52 -14.01 -1.22 -4.75
N PHE A 53 -12.85 -0.69 -4.32
CA PHE A 53 -11.95 -1.36 -3.39
C PHE A 53 -12.16 -0.97 -1.93
N ALA A 54 -12.24 0.34 -1.65
CA ALA A 54 -12.19 0.88 -0.29
C ALA A 54 -13.58 1.06 0.34
N GLY A 55 -14.65 1.06 -0.45
CA GLY A 55 -16.00 1.40 0.00
C GLY A 55 -16.32 2.89 -0.17
N ASP A 56 -17.25 3.39 0.64
CA ASP A 56 -17.81 4.73 0.46
C ASP A 56 -16.83 5.83 0.90
N ASP A 57 -16.14 5.65 2.02
CA ASP A 57 -15.17 6.62 2.51
C ASP A 57 -13.75 6.24 2.09
N ILE A 58 -13.32 6.77 0.95
CA ILE A 58 -11.99 6.49 0.40
C ILE A 58 -10.87 7.19 1.17
N GLU A 59 -11.18 8.17 2.03
CA GLU A 59 -10.18 8.88 2.83
C GLU A 59 -9.82 8.13 4.10
N VAL A 60 -10.54 7.04 4.43
CA VAL A 60 -10.24 6.19 5.58
C VAL A 60 -9.40 4.97 5.18
N ALA A 61 -8.36 4.71 5.95
CA ALA A 61 -7.48 3.55 5.77
C ALA A 61 -8.24 2.26 6.05
N ARG A 62 -8.23 1.37 5.04
CA ARG A 62 -8.75 0.02 5.19
C ARG A 62 -7.71 -0.87 5.85
N TYR A 63 -7.97 -1.24 7.11
CA TYR A 63 -7.20 -2.21 7.87
C TYR A 63 -7.89 -3.58 7.90
N TYR A 64 -7.08 -4.63 8.02
CA TYR A 64 -7.46 -6.03 8.14
C TYR A 64 -7.22 -6.52 9.58
N PRO A 65 -7.86 -7.63 10.00
CA PRO A 65 -7.86 -8.05 11.41
C PRO A 65 -6.49 -8.22 12.06
N ARG A 66 -5.46 -8.64 11.30
CA ARG A 66 -4.10 -8.86 11.83
C ARG A 66 -3.23 -7.60 11.83
N ASP A 67 -3.69 -6.49 11.27
CA ASP A 67 -2.89 -5.25 11.22
C ASP A 67 -2.57 -4.74 12.63
N ALA A 68 -3.54 -4.81 13.54
CA ALA A 68 -3.35 -4.41 14.94
C ALA A 68 -2.34 -5.30 15.71
N GLU A 69 -2.04 -6.50 15.21
CA GLU A 69 -1.04 -7.40 15.79
C GLU A 69 0.37 -7.12 15.25
N LEU A 70 0.46 -6.58 14.03
CA LEU A 70 1.71 -6.45 13.27
C LEU A 70 2.22 -5.00 13.19
N LEU A 71 1.34 -4.01 13.35
CA LEU A 71 1.64 -2.59 13.27
C LEU A 71 1.69 -1.94 14.64
N THR A 72 2.71 -1.10 14.85
CA THR A 72 2.81 -0.24 16.04
C THR A 72 1.87 0.95 15.95
N GLU A 73 1.64 1.47 14.75
CA GLU A 73 0.78 2.62 14.48
C GLU A 73 -0.12 2.34 13.28
N MET A 74 -1.36 2.83 13.34
CA MET A 74 -2.37 2.69 12.29
C MET A 74 -2.94 4.07 11.93
N PRO A 75 -2.25 4.85 11.08
CA PRO A 75 -2.75 6.14 10.61
C PRO A 75 -4.14 5.99 9.95
N PRO A 76 -5.16 6.74 10.40
CA PRO A 76 -6.53 6.51 9.96
C PRO A 76 -6.81 7.00 8.53
N ASP A 77 -5.95 7.87 8.00
CA ASP A 77 -6.24 8.64 6.79
C ASP A 77 -5.45 8.18 5.56
N VAL A 78 -6.11 8.20 4.40
CA VAL A 78 -5.53 7.92 3.08
C VAL A 78 -5.53 9.19 2.25
N ARG A 79 -4.40 9.44 1.57
CA ARG A 79 -4.24 10.61 0.69
C ARG A 79 -4.41 10.20 -0.77
N HIS A 80 -5.24 10.95 -1.50
CA HIS A 80 -5.47 10.76 -2.93
C HIS A 80 -4.82 11.87 -3.75
N TYR A 81 -4.19 11.48 -4.85
CA TYR A 81 -3.52 12.41 -5.76
C TYR A 81 -3.96 12.15 -7.20
N GLN A 82 -3.91 13.20 -8.01
CA GLN A 82 -3.98 13.07 -9.47
C GLN A 82 -2.55 13.10 -10.01
N LEU A 83 -2.22 12.15 -10.89
CA LEU A 83 -0.95 12.14 -11.59
C LEU A 83 -0.92 13.31 -12.59
N ALA A 84 -0.02 14.26 -12.40
CA ALA A 84 0.13 15.41 -13.28
C ALA A 84 1.20 15.18 -14.37
N ASP A 85 2.30 14.51 -14.04
CA ASP A 85 3.42 14.20 -14.94
C ASP A 85 4.22 13.00 -14.38
N GLY A 86 5.04 12.35 -15.20
CA GLY A 86 5.88 11.23 -14.77
C GLY A 86 6.87 10.75 -15.84
N VAL A 87 8.03 10.27 -15.38
CA VAL A 87 9.06 9.65 -16.22
C VAL A 87 9.53 8.32 -15.62
N GLY A 88 9.85 7.36 -16.48
CA GLY A 88 10.38 6.04 -16.09
C GLY A 88 9.32 4.99 -15.74
N ALA A 89 9.77 3.75 -15.58
CA ALA A 89 8.96 2.63 -15.10
C ALA A 89 9.42 2.24 -13.70
N VAL A 90 8.48 2.06 -12.77
CA VAL A 90 8.77 1.44 -11.48
C VAL A 90 8.67 -0.08 -11.67
N ALA A 91 9.81 -0.77 -11.65
CA ALA A 91 9.82 -2.22 -11.71
C ALA A 91 9.46 -2.80 -10.33
N ALA A 92 8.46 -3.67 -10.26
CA ALA A 92 8.23 -4.50 -9.08
C ALA A 92 9.31 -5.59 -9.04
N GLY A 93 10.41 -5.38 -8.31
CA GLY A 93 11.53 -6.32 -8.33
C GLY A 93 12.50 -6.23 -7.15
N ALA A 94 12.83 -7.41 -6.60
CA ALA A 94 13.57 -7.73 -5.38
C ALA A 94 12.82 -7.41 -4.07
N GLY A 95 12.33 -8.46 -3.40
CA GLY A 95 11.72 -8.35 -2.07
C GLY A 95 12.65 -7.64 -1.08
N TRP A 96 12.05 -7.02 -0.06
CA TRP A 96 12.77 -6.27 0.96
C TRP A 96 13.91 -7.10 1.57
N ARG A 97 15.13 -6.53 1.57
CA ARG A 97 16.33 -7.15 2.15
C ARG A 97 16.80 -6.45 3.43
N GLY A 98 16.03 -5.48 3.94
CA GLY A 98 16.52 -4.56 4.96
C GLY A 98 17.52 -3.55 4.39
N ASN A 99 17.71 -2.44 5.09
CA ASN A 99 18.91 -1.64 4.91
C ASN A 99 20.04 -2.42 5.61
N GLY A 100 20.98 -2.99 4.84
CA GLY A 100 22.12 -3.70 5.41
C GLY A 100 22.85 -2.85 6.44
N ALA A 101 23.15 -3.45 7.59
CA ALA A 101 24.23 -2.99 8.47
C ALA A 101 25.58 -3.46 7.90
#